data_AF-A0A0W8ILN3-F1
#
_entry.id   AF-A0A0W8ILN3-F1
#
_cell.length_a   1.000
_cell.length_b   1.000
_cell.length_c   1.000
_cell.angle_alpha   90.00
_cell.angle_beta   90.00
_cell.angle_gamma   90.00
#
_symmetry.space_group_name_H-M   'P 1'
#
loop_
_entity.id
_entity.type
_entity.pdbx_description
1 polymer ?
#
loop_
_entity_poly.entity_id
_entity_poly.type
_entity_poly.pdbx_seq_one_letter_code
_entity_poly.pdbx_strand_id
1 'polypeptide(L)'
;MPLAAAGNQQMTLRRAPNIWAFVLLGGVLGAVVGVLVGLAGGGSAEFTQGAVTLFMVSVCTVLGLAAGAVLALVLDRVSVALARAVTTEVVDGDGGAPSGAPADAPRPTDPRSSREG
;
A
#
# COMPACT_ATOMS: atom_id res chain seq x y z
N MET A 1 4.18 30.17 -33.02
CA MET A 1 4.00 28.81 -33.57
C MET A 1 4.04 27.85 -32.37
N PRO A 2 3.02 26.99 -32.18
CA PRO A 2 2.65 26.31 -30.92
C PRO A 2 3.58 25.12 -30.59
N LEU A 3 3.61 24.45 -29.42
CA LEU A 3 2.57 24.08 -28.44
C LEU A 3 3.22 23.80 -27.06
N ALA A 4 2.40 23.92 -26.01
CA ALA A 4 2.63 23.35 -24.69
C ALA A 4 3.19 21.91 -24.74
N ALA A 5 4.19 21.62 -23.93
CA ALA A 5 4.49 20.25 -23.50
C ALA A 5 4.36 20.20 -21.97
N ALA A 6 3.14 20.47 -21.50
CA ALA A 6 2.65 19.90 -20.25
C ALA A 6 2.77 18.37 -20.40
N GLY A 7 3.87 17.81 -19.91
CA GLY A 7 4.11 16.39 -19.97
C GLY A 7 3.27 15.70 -18.91
N ASN A 8 2.10 15.17 -19.28
CA ASN A 8 1.34 14.26 -18.42
C ASN A 8 2.20 13.04 -18.08
N GLN A 9 2.86 13.08 -16.93
CA GLN A 9 3.65 11.94 -16.45
C GLN A 9 2.70 10.91 -15.83
N GLN A 10 2.39 9.88 -16.62
CA GLN A 10 1.43 8.85 -16.26
C GLN A 10 2.04 7.89 -15.23
N MET A 11 1.87 8.19 -13.95
CA MET A 11 2.34 7.33 -12.86
C MET A 11 1.24 6.35 -12.45
N THR A 12 1.42 5.07 -12.77
CA THR A 12 0.46 4.02 -12.42
C THR A 12 0.65 3.61 -10.95
N LEU A 13 -0.15 4.15 -10.04
CA LEU A 13 -0.27 3.61 -8.69
C LEU A 13 -1.05 2.29 -8.75
N ARG A 14 -0.32 1.18 -8.92
CA ARG A 14 -0.87 -0.16 -8.67
C ARG A 14 -1.10 -0.29 -7.16
N ARG A 15 -2.28 0.07 -6.66
CA ARG A 15 -2.74 -0.46 -5.37
C ARG A 15 -2.98 -1.95 -5.56
N ALA A 16 -1.95 -2.76 -5.30
CA ALA A 16 -2.10 -4.20 -5.25
C ALA A 16 -3.07 -4.54 -4.10
N PRO A 17 -4.16 -5.28 -4.35
CA PRO A 17 -4.99 -5.83 -3.29
C PRO A 17 -4.14 -6.66 -2.34
N ASN A 18 -4.21 -6.37 -1.03
CA ASN A 18 -3.33 -7.00 -0.07
C ASN A 18 -3.78 -8.44 0.24
N ILE A 19 -3.20 -9.41 -0.48
CA ILE A 19 -3.46 -10.85 -0.26
C ILE A 19 -3.23 -11.27 1.19
N TRP A 20 -2.25 -10.67 1.88
CA TRP A 20 -1.95 -10.99 3.28
C TRP A 20 -3.10 -10.64 4.21
N ALA A 21 -3.85 -9.58 3.94
CA ALA A 21 -5.01 -9.21 4.76
C ALA A 21 -6.09 -10.29 4.74
N PHE A 22 -6.38 -10.87 3.58
CA PHE A 22 -7.39 -11.92 3.42
C PHE A 22 -6.94 -13.27 3.97
N VAL A 23 -5.67 -13.62 3.76
CA VAL A 23 -5.08 -14.83 4.33
C VAL A 23 -5.09 -14.76 5.85
N LEU A 24 -4.62 -13.66 6.44
CA LEU A 24 -4.63 -13.46 7.89
C LEU A 24 -6.06 -13.50 8.45
N LEU A 25 -7.01 -12.82 7.80
CA LEU A 25 -8.41 -12.85 8.23
C LEU A 25 -8.98 -14.28 8.20
N GLY A 26 -8.74 -15.03 7.13
CA GLY A 26 -9.17 -16.42 7.00
C GLY A 26 -8.53 -17.34 8.05
N GLY A 27 -7.22 -17.17 8.31
CA GLY A 27 -6.51 -17.92 9.34
C GLY A 27 -7.03 -17.62 10.75
N VAL A 28 -7.26 -16.35 11.08
CA VAL A 28 -7.85 -15.93 12.37
C VAL A 28 -9.25 -16.50 12.52
N LEU A 29 -10.09 -16.40 11.50
CA LEU A 29 -11.45 -16.94 11.54
C LEU A 29 -11.45 -18.46 11.69
N GLY A 30 -10.56 -19.15 10.98
CA GLY A 30 -10.36 -20.60 11.10
C GLY A 30 -9.88 -21.01 12.49
N ALA A 31 -8.95 -20.27 13.08
CA ALA A 31 -8.49 -20.52 14.45
C ALA A 31 -9.64 -20.38 15.45
N VAL A 32 -10.44 -19.31 15.35
CA VAL A 32 -11.62 -19.09 16.21
C VAL A 32 -12.61 -20.25 16.08
N VAL A 33 -12.93 -20.68 14.85
CA VAL A 33 -13.82 -21.84 14.63
C VAL A 33 -13.22 -23.11 15.25
N GLY A 34 -11.93 -23.35 15.07
CA GLY A 34 -11.25 -24.51 15.64
C GLY A 34 -11.24 -24.52 17.17
N VAL A 35 -11.14 -23.35 17.83
CA VAL A 35 -11.31 -23.24 19.29
C VAL A 35 -12.73 -23.64 19.69
N LEU A 36 -13.75 -23.08 19.02
CA LEU A 36 -15.15 -23.38 19.34
C LEU A 36 -15.47 -24.87 19.18
N VAL A 37 -15.03 -25.48 18.06
CA VAL A 37 -15.21 -26.91 17.79
C VAL A 37 -14.43 -27.77 18.79
N GLY A 38 -13.18 -27.40 19.07
CA GLY A 38 -12.32 -28.11 20.01
C GLY A 38 -12.87 -28.13 21.44
N LEU A 39 -13.41 -27.01 21.90
CA LEU A 39 -14.06 -26.91 23.20
C LEU A 39 -15.40 -27.67 23.26
N ALA A 40 -16.13 -27.75 22.14
CA ALA A 40 -17.40 -28.48 22.06
C ALA A 40 -17.23 -30.01 21.97
N GLY A 41 -16.11 -30.50 21.43
CA GLY A 41 -15.88 -31.94 21.21
C GLY A 41 -15.70 -32.78 22.47
N GLY A 42 -15.33 -32.16 23.60
CA GLY A 42 -15.03 -32.86 24.85
C GLY A 42 -13.73 -33.68 24.79
N GLY A 43 -13.06 -33.84 25.94
CA GLY A 43 -11.92 -34.76 26.04
C GLY A 43 -12.38 -36.22 26.11
N SER A 44 -11.72 -37.11 25.39
CA SER A 44 -11.90 -38.56 25.50
C SER A 44 -10.86 -39.17 26.45
N ALA A 45 -11.08 -40.38 26.96
CA ALA A 45 -10.17 -41.02 27.91
C ALA A 45 -8.72 -41.17 27.38
N GLU A 46 -8.58 -41.22 26.05
CA GLU A 46 -7.32 -41.36 25.32
C GLU A 46 -6.63 -40.01 25.06
N PHE A 47 -7.39 -38.92 24.97
CA PHE A 47 -6.87 -37.62 24.55
C PHE A 47 -7.34 -36.49 25.44
N THR A 48 -6.37 -35.72 25.95
CA THR A 48 -6.69 -34.52 26.72
C THR A 48 -7.45 -33.53 25.85
N GLN A 49 -8.44 -32.88 26.45
CA GLN A 49 -9.26 -31.87 25.76
C GLN A 49 -8.39 -30.76 25.13
N GLY A 50 -7.30 -30.38 25.79
CA GLY A 50 -6.33 -29.41 25.26
C GLY A 50 -5.67 -29.85 23.96
N ALA A 51 -5.26 -31.13 23.87
CA ALA A 51 -4.63 -31.67 22.66
C ALA A 51 -5.62 -31.72 21.48
N VAL A 52 -6.86 -32.18 21.72
CA VAL A 52 -7.92 -32.21 20.69
C VAL A 52 -8.27 -30.78 20.23
N THR A 53 -8.33 -29.84 21.17
CA THR A 53 -8.63 -28.44 20.86
C THR A 53 -7.54 -27.82 19.98
N LEU A 54 -6.26 -27.96 20.36
CA LEU A 54 -5.14 -27.44 19.56
C LEU A 54 -5.04 -28.08 18.18
N PHE A 55 -5.37 -29.38 18.07
CA PHE A 55 -5.43 -30.05 16.78
C PHE A 55 -6.55 -29.46 15.89
N MET A 56 -7.76 -29.27 16.41
CA MET A 56 -8.86 -28.63 15.68
C MET A 56 -8.54 -27.19 15.28
N VAL A 57 -7.95 -26.41 16.20
CA VAL A 57 -7.42 -25.07 15.88
C VAL A 57 -6.45 -25.14 14.71
N SER A 58 -5.49 -26.05 14.74
CA SER A 58 -4.46 -26.18 13.70
C SER A 58 -5.09 -26.51 12.34
N VAL A 59 -5.96 -27.53 12.29
CA VAL A 59 -6.64 -27.95 11.05
C VAL A 59 -7.53 -26.83 10.51
N CYS A 60 -8.39 -26.24 11.35
CA CYS A 60 -9.26 -25.15 10.93
C CYS A 60 -8.49 -23.89 10.53
N THR A 61 -7.35 -23.60 11.16
CA THR A 61 -6.49 -22.48 10.77
C THR A 61 -5.91 -22.70 9.37
N VAL A 62 -5.38 -23.89 9.07
CA VAL A 62 -4.84 -24.21 7.74
C VAL A 62 -5.94 -24.12 6.67
N LEU A 63 -7.12 -24.67 6.96
CA LEU A 63 -8.28 -24.55 6.07
C LEU A 63 -8.74 -23.10 5.89
N GLY A 64 -8.74 -22.32 6.98
CA GLY A 64 -9.08 -20.90 6.97
C GLY A 64 -8.08 -20.06 6.16
N LEU A 65 -6.78 -20.32 6.29
CA LEU A 65 -5.73 -19.69 5.48
C LEU A 65 -5.92 -20.01 3.99
N ALA A 66 -6.19 -21.27 3.65
CA ALA A 66 -6.43 -21.69 2.28
C ALA A 66 -7.68 -21.05 1.69
N ALA A 67 -8.80 -21.05 2.43
CA ALA A 67 -10.04 -20.39 2.01
C ALA A 67 -9.85 -18.87 1.87
N GLY A 68 -9.15 -18.24 2.82
CA GLY A 68 -8.80 -16.82 2.78
C GLY A 68 -7.94 -16.48 1.56
N ALA A 69 -6.97 -17.32 1.21
CA ALA A 69 -6.15 -17.17 0.00
C ALA A 69 -7.00 -17.28 -1.28
N VAL A 70 -7.88 -18.28 -1.36
CA VAL A 70 -8.80 -18.44 -2.51
C VAL A 70 -9.70 -17.22 -2.65
N LEU A 71 -10.28 -16.73 -1.55
CA LEU A 71 -11.12 -15.55 -1.55
C LEU A 71 -10.33 -14.31 -1.99
N ALA A 72 -9.09 -14.17 -1.52
CA ALA A 72 -8.17 -13.12 -1.95
C ALA A 72 -7.91 -13.16 -3.46
N LEU A 73 -7.67 -14.34 -4.03
CA LEU A 73 -7.44 -14.50 -5.47
C LEU A 73 -8.68 -14.15 -6.29
N VAL A 74 -9.88 -14.53 -5.81
CA VAL A 74 -11.14 -14.16 -6.46
C VAL A 74 -11.33 -12.64 -6.42
N LEU A 75 -11.11 -12.02 -5.27
CA LEU A 75 -11.20 -10.56 -5.11
C LEU A 75 -10.12 -9.82 -5.92
N ASP A 76 -8.90 -10.36 -6.00
CA ASP A 76 -7.83 -9.81 -6.82
C ASP A 76 -8.20 -9.82 -8.32
N ARG A 77 -8.83 -10.91 -8.81
CA ARG A 77 -9.36 -10.98 -10.17
C ARG A 77 -10.41 -9.90 -10.43
N VAL A 78 -11.33 -9.68 -9.50
CA VAL A 78 -12.35 -8.64 -9.62
C VAL A 78 -11.73 -7.24 -9.53
N SER A 79 -10.73 -7.06 -8.66
CA SER A 79 -10.05 -5.78 -8.43
C SER A 79 -9.22 -5.35 -9.65
N VAL A 80 -8.53 -6.28 -10.29
CA VAL A 80 -7.80 -6.02 -11.55
C VAL A 80 -8.78 -5.68 -12.68
N ALA A 81 -9.98 -6.26 -12.69
CA ALA A 81 -11.02 -5.91 -13.64
C ALA A 81 -11.70 -4.57 -13.33
N LEU A 82 -11.82 -4.19 -12.05
CA LEU A 82 -12.47 -2.96 -11.59
C LEU A 82 -11.54 -1.76 -11.45
N ALA A 83 -10.21 -1.95 -11.47
CA ALA A 83 -9.21 -0.88 -11.49
C ALA A 83 -9.24 -0.14 -12.83
N ARG A 84 -10.39 0.48 -13.13
CA ARG A 84 -10.53 1.48 -14.18
C ARG A 84 -9.68 2.69 -13.80
N ALA A 85 -8.89 3.10 -14.79
CA ALA A 85 -7.96 4.21 -14.80
C ALA A 85 -8.36 5.38 -13.87
N VAL A 86 -7.61 5.56 -12.79
CA VAL A 86 -7.63 6.80 -12.01
C VAL A 86 -6.68 7.77 -12.70
N THR A 87 -7.24 8.77 -13.37
CA THR A 87 -6.46 9.88 -13.95
C THR A 87 -6.05 10.81 -12.82
N THR A 88 -4.75 10.83 -12.49
CA THR A 88 -4.17 11.79 -11.54
C THR A 88 -3.57 12.96 -12.32
N GLU A 89 -3.96 14.18 -11.97
CA GLU A 89 -3.28 15.39 -12.42
C GLU A 89 -2.07 15.64 -11.52
N VAL A 90 -0.88 15.76 -12.11
CA VAL A 90 0.34 16.15 -11.39
C VAL A 90 0.28 17.66 -11.23
N VAL A 91 0.05 18.15 -10.02
CA VAL A 91 0.32 19.54 -9.68
C VAL A 91 1.82 19.61 -9.42
N ASP A 92 2.58 20.17 -10.35
CA ASP A 92 3.94 20.58 -10.06
C ASP A 92 3.86 21.54 -8.88
N GLY A 93 4.41 21.10 -7.75
CA GLY A 93 4.74 22.02 -6.69
C GLY A 93 5.83 22.91 -7.24
N ASP A 94 5.44 24.02 -7.87
CA ASP A 94 6.25 25.22 -7.95
C ASP A 94 6.57 25.58 -6.51
N GLY A 95 7.62 24.95 -6.00
CA GLY A 95 8.44 25.49 -4.94
C GLY A 95 8.88 26.83 -5.46
N GLY A 96 8.06 27.84 -5.17
CA GLY A 96 8.44 29.22 -5.21
C GLY A 96 9.69 29.33 -4.38
N ALA A 97 10.84 29.26 -5.05
CA ALA A 97 12.00 29.97 -4.58
C ALA A 97 11.48 31.38 -4.30
N PRO A 98 11.65 31.94 -3.09
CA PRO A 98 11.39 33.35 -2.87
C PRO A 98 12.42 34.14 -3.69
N SER A 99 12.18 34.26 -4.99
CA SER A 99 12.85 35.22 -5.88
C SER A 99 12.19 36.58 -5.67
N GLY A 100 12.24 37.01 -4.41
CA GLY A 100 12.24 38.41 -4.03
C GLY A 100 13.69 38.81 -3.75
N ALA A 101 14.60 38.56 -4.68
CA ALA A 101 15.84 39.32 -4.72
C ALA A 101 15.49 40.67 -5.36
N PRO A 102 15.59 41.81 -4.64
CA PRO A 102 15.20 43.10 -5.18
C PRO A 102 15.97 43.38 -6.46
N ALA A 103 15.25 43.60 -7.57
CA ALA A 103 15.80 44.03 -8.85
C ALA A 103 16.22 45.51 -8.83
N ASP A 104 16.97 45.94 -7.79
CA ASP A 104 17.58 47.26 -7.72
C ASP A 104 18.76 47.28 -6.71
N ALA A 105 19.83 46.55 -7.04
CA ALA A 105 21.13 46.73 -6.39
C ALA A 105 22.02 47.56 -7.33
N PRO A 106 22.55 48.74 -6.91
CA PRO A 106 23.40 49.57 -7.76
C PRO A 106 24.62 48.79 -8.24
N ARG A 107 24.89 48.81 -9.55
CA ARG A 107 26.09 48.17 -10.13
C ARG A 107 27.34 48.72 -9.43
N PRO A 108 28.22 47.86 -8.89
CA PRO A 108 29.54 48.27 -8.42
C PRO A 108 30.32 48.88 -9.59
N THR A 109 30.63 50.18 -9.51
CA THR A 109 31.55 50.84 -10.43
C THR A 109 32.96 50.34 -10.14
N ASP A 110 33.59 49.71 -11.12
CA ASP A 110 34.97 49.20 -11.04
C ASP A 110 35.97 50.38 -10.95
N PRO A 111 36.76 50.51 -9.86
CA PRO A 111 37.72 51.59 -9.70
C PRO A 111 39.02 51.40 -10.52
N ARG A 112 39.14 50.34 -11.34
CA ARG A 112 40.39 50.05 -12.08
C ARG A 112 40.51 50.64 -13.49
N SER A 113 39.47 51.24 -14.06
CA SER A 113 39.56 51.81 -15.41
C SER A 113 40.17 53.22 -15.49
N SER A 114 40.63 53.79 -14.37
CA SER A 114 41.09 55.19 -14.29
C SER A 114 42.59 55.36 -14.05
N ARG A 115 43.40 54.29 -14.17
CA ARG A 115 44.87 54.35 -13.97
C ARG A 115 45.70 54.07 -15.23
N GLU A 116 45.07 53.95 -16.40
CA GLU A 116 45.76 53.80 -17.68
C GLU A 116 45.38 54.99 -18.57
N GLY A 117 46.14 56.08 -18.42
CA GLY A 117 46.01 57.33 -19.17
C GLY A 117 47.10 58.32 -18.80
#